data_AF-A0A1V5LM98-F1
#
_entry.id   AF-A0A1V5LM98-F1
#
_cell.length_a   1.000
_cell.length_b   1.000
_cell.length_c   1.000
_cell.angle_alpha   90.00
_cell.angle_beta   90.00
_cell.angle_gamma   90.00
#
_symmetry.space_group_name_H-M   'P 1'
#
loop_
_entity.id
_entity.type
_entity.pdbx_description
1 polymer ?
#
loop_
_entity_poly.entity_id
_entity_poly.type
_entity_poly.pdbx_seq_one_letter_code
_entity_poly.pdbx_strand_id
1 'polypeptide(L)'
;MRRAFALLVTFMLVNFAWIYFRAADLATANRMVAKIFSVDYSRLFIPAPDQFVYSLAAITMLLAVELFQERRSLTAWLDARPLPLRWALYVSVLVIILLMGIFNGSQFIYAQF
;
A
#
# COMPACT_ATOMS: atom_id res chain seq x y z
N MET A 1 -14.93 19.40 -18.18
CA MET A 1 -15.71 18.14 -18.24
C MET A 1 -15.10 17.10 -19.19
N ARG A 2 -14.91 17.38 -20.50
CA ARG A 2 -14.31 16.42 -21.46
C ARG A 2 -12.96 15.82 -21.03
N ARG A 3 -12.05 16.64 -20.50
CA ARG A 3 -10.71 16.17 -20.05
C ARG A 3 -10.78 15.23 -18.85
N ALA A 4 -11.61 15.53 -17.86
CA ALA A 4 -11.80 14.68 -16.68
C ALA A 4 -12.45 13.34 -17.05
N PHE A 5 -13.42 13.35 -17.96
CA PHE A 5 -14.02 12.13 -18.47
C PHE A 5 -13.01 11.27 -19.23
N ALA A 6 -12.22 11.87 -20.12
CA ALA A 6 -11.15 11.15 -20.83
C ALA A 6 -10.14 10.53 -19.87
N LEU A 7 -9.70 11.28 -18.85
CA LEU A 7 -8.81 10.78 -17.79
C LEU A 7 -9.42 9.60 -17.03
N LEU A 8 -10.69 9.69 -16.63
CA LEU A 8 -11.37 8.63 -15.91
C LEU A 8 -11.49 7.37 -16.76
N VAL A 9 -11.87 7.51 -18.03
CA VAL A 9 -11.98 6.39 -18.97
C VAL A 9 -10.62 5.73 -19.20
N THR A 10 -9.57 6.51 -19.50
CA THR A 10 -8.23 5.94 -19.70
C THR A 10 -7.71 5.26 -18.44
N PHE A 11 -7.92 5.88 -17.27
CA PHE A 11 -7.56 5.29 -15.98
C PHE A 11 -8.27 3.94 -15.77
N MET A 12 -9.58 3.87 -15.97
CA MET A 12 -10.34 2.63 -15.82
C MET A 12 -9.90 1.55 -16.81
N LEU A 13 -9.70 1.92 -18.09
CA LEU A 13 -9.26 0.98 -19.12
C LEU A 13 -7.87 0.39 -18.82
N VAL A 14 -6.92 1.22 -18.38
CA VAL A 14 -5.58 0.76 -18.01
C VAL A 14 -5.63 -0.19 -16.82
N ASN A 15 -6.42 0.14 -15.78
CA ASN A 15 -6.60 -0.74 -14.63
C ASN A 15 -7.24 -2.08 -15.02
N PHE A 16 -8.26 -2.07 -15.89
CA PHE A 16 -8.87 -3.30 -16.40
C PHE A 16 -7.87 -4.15 -17.20
N ALA A 17 -7.06 -3.52 -18.05
CA ALA A 17 -6.03 -4.23 -18.81
C ALA A 17 -4.98 -4.90 -17.89
N TRP A 18 -4.57 -4.21 -16.81
CA TRP A 18 -3.61 -4.76 -15.85
C TRP A 18 -4.07 -6.03 -15.14
N ILE A 19 -5.38 -6.26 -14.98
CA ILE A 19 -5.90 -7.53 -14.43
C ILE A 19 -5.44 -8.72 -15.29
N TYR A 20 -5.52 -8.59 -16.62
CA TYR A 20 -5.14 -9.65 -17.55
C TYR A 20 -3.62 -9.82 -17.65
N PHE A 21 -2.85 -8.74 -17.56
CA PHE A 21 -1.39 -8.82 -17.56
C PHE A 21 -0.80 -9.43 -16.29
N ARG A 22 -1.53 -9.37 -15.16
CA ARG A 22 -1.05 -9.82 -13.86
C ARG A 22 -1.61 -11.17 -13.41
N ALA A 23 -2.77 -11.58 -13.93
CA ALA A 23 -3.32 -12.88 -13.61
C ALA A 23 -2.42 -14.01 -14.13
N ALA A 24 -2.39 -15.14 -13.41
CA ALA A 24 -1.59 -16.31 -13.80
C ALA A 24 -2.06 -16.94 -15.13
N ASP A 25 -3.34 -16.81 -15.46
CA ASP A 25 -3.95 -17.36 -16.66
C ASP A 25 -5.27 -16.63 -16.99
N LEU A 26 -5.78 -16.87 -18.20
CA LEU A 26 -7.00 -16.23 -18.71
C LEU A 26 -8.25 -16.59 -17.89
N ALA A 27 -8.36 -17.83 -17.40
CA ALA A 27 -9.50 -18.24 -16.60
C ALA A 27 -9.51 -17.56 -15.22
N THR A 28 -8.34 -17.31 -14.65
CA THR A 28 -8.19 -16.53 -13.41
C THR A 28 -8.56 -15.06 -13.63
N ALA A 29 -8.10 -14.43 -14.71
CA ALA A 29 -8.47 -13.05 -15.06
C ALA A 29 -9.99 -12.88 -15.22
N ASN A 30 -10.64 -13.77 -15.98
CA ASN A 30 -12.09 -13.75 -16.20
C ASN A 30 -12.87 -13.93 -14.89
N ARG A 31 -12.41 -14.82 -13.99
CA ARG A 31 -13.00 -15.00 -12.65
C ARG A 31 -12.89 -13.74 -11.80
N MET A 32 -11.75 -13.02 -11.85
CA MET A 32 -11.59 -11.76 -11.13
C MET A 32 -12.57 -10.69 -11.65
N VAL A 33 -12.68 -10.53 -12.98
CA VAL A 33 -13.62 -9.59 -13.59
C VAL A 33 -15.08 -9.94 -13.24
N ALA A 34 -15.46 -11.21 -13.31
CA ALA A 34 -16.80 -11.66 -12.92
C ALA A 34 -17.11 -11.35 -11.44
N LYS A 35 -16.13 -11.53 -10.54
CA LYS A 35 -16.29 -11.16 -9.12
C LYS A 35 -16.48 -9.66 -8.90
N ILE A 36 -15.80 -8.80 -9.66
CA ILE A 36 -15.96 -7.33 -9.57
C ILE A 36 -17.41 -6.91 -9.84
N PHE A 37 -18.09 -7.58 -10.78
CA PHE A 37 -19.49 -7.31 -11.13
C PHE A 37 -20.49 -8.20 -10.39
N SER A 38 -20.03 -9.09 -9.51
CA SER A 38 -20.92 -9.94 -8.72
C SER A 38 -21.57 -9.14 -7.59
N VAL A 39 -22.86 -9.40 -7.33
CA VAL A 39 -23.67 -8.69 -6.31
C VAL A 39 -23.58 -9.41 -4.94
N ASP A 40 -22.61 -10.29 -4.77
CA ASP A 40 -22.45 -11.09 -3.55
C ASP A 40 -21.62 -10.32 -2.52
N TYR A 41 -22.23 -9.29 -1.92
CA TYR A 41 -21.67 -8.55 -0.79
C TYR A 41 -21.83 -9.34 0.52
N SER A 42 -21.51 -10.63 0.49
CA SER A 42 -21.33 -11.40 1.71
C SER A 42 -20.34 -10.68 2.65
N ARG A 43 -20.38 -11.05 3.94
CA ARG A 43 -19.64 -10.40 5.04
C ARG A 43 -18.22 -10.01 4.63
N LEU A 44 -17.80 -8.81 5.03
CA LEU A 44 -16.44 -8.30 4.80
C LEU A 44 -15.41 -9.38 5.18
N PHE A 45 -14.76 -9.96 4.17
CA PHE A 45 -13.79 -11.02 4.36
C PHE A 45 -12.42 -10.41 4.66
N ILE A 46 -12.03 -10.46 5.93
CA ILE A 46 -10.71 -10.04 6.39
C ILE A 46 -9.95 -11.32 6.80
N PRO A 47 -9.20 -11.94 5.87
CA PRO A 47 -8.54 -13.22 6.12
C PRO A 47 -7.46 -13.13 7.21
N ALA A 48 -6.85 -11.97 7.38
CA ALA A 48 -5.80 -11.70 8.35
C ALA A 48 -6.08 -10.35 9.05
N PRO A 49 -6.89 -10.32 10.12
CA PRO A 49 -7.29 -9.08 10.78
C PRO A 49 -6.12 -8.33 11.41
N ASP A 50 -5.10 -9.06 11.87
CA ASP A 50 -3.82 -8.53 12.34
C ASP A 50 -3.07 -7.77 11.23
N GLN A 51 -2.91 -8.38 10.05
CA GLN A 51 -2.26 -7.74 8.90
C GLN A 51 -3.06 -6.54 8.39
N PHE A 52 -4.39 -6.62 8.47
CA PHE A 52 -5.26 -5.50 8.12
C PHE A 52 -5.05 -4.30 9.05
N VAL A 53 -4.97 -4.54 10.37
CA VAL A 53 -4.66 -3.50 11.36
C VAL A 53 -3.27 -2.92 11.13
N TYR A 54 -2.25 -3.75 10.88
CA TYR A 54 -0.90 -3.27 10.54
C TYR A 54 -0.90 -2.40 9.28
N SER A 55 -1.65 -2.80 8.25
CA SER A 55 -1.78 -2.02 7.02
C SER A 55 -2.42 -0.65 7.27
N LEU A 56 -3.49 -0.61 8.08
CA LEU A 56 -4.15 0.64 8.45
C LEU A 56 -3.23 1.54 9.29
N ALA A 57 -2.48 0.96 10.23
CA ALA A 57 -1.50 1.68 11.04
C ALA A 57 -0.37 2.25 10.17
N ALA A 58 0.16 1.47 9.22
CA ALA A 58 1.19 1.92 8.28
C ALA A 58 0.70 3.06 7.38
N ILE A 59 -0.52 2.96 6.83
CA ILE A 59 -1.13 4.02 6.02
C ILE A 59 -1.32 5.29 6.86
N THR A 60 -1.82 5.15 8.10
CA THR A 60 -2.02 6.28 9.00
C THR A 60 -0.69 6.96 9.35
N MET A 61 0.35 6.17 9.62
CA MET A 61 1.71 6.69 9.85
C MET A 61 2.23 7.43 8.63
N LEU A 62 2.07 6.87 7.42
CA LEU A 62 2.50 7.49 6.16
C LEU A 62 1.83 8.86 5.98
N LEU A 63 0.50 8.91 6.11
CA LEU A 63 -0.27 10.15 5.96
C LEU A 63 0.09 11.18 7.03
N ALA A 64 0.31 10.75 8.28
CA ALA A 64 0.75 11.63 9.36
C ALA A 64 2.14 12.25 9.06
N VAL A 65 3.06 11.44 8.54
CA VAL A 65 4.40 11.88 8.13
C VAL A 65 4.32 12.86 6.96
N GLU A 66 3.47 12.59 5.98
CA GLU A 66 3.25 13.46 4.82
C GLU A 66 2.67 14.82 5.24
N LEU A 67 1.63 14.81 6.07
CA LEU A 67 1.01 16.02 6.60
C LEU A 67 1.98 16.83 7.49
N PHE A 68 2.84 16.15 8.24
CA PHE A 68 3.89 16.81 9.01
C PHE A 68 4.93 17.47 8.09
N GLN A 69 5.37 16.76 7.05
CA GLN A 69 6.34 17.25 6.06
C GLN A 69 5.85 18.47 5.30
N GLU A 70 4.54 18.57 5.04
CA GLU A 70 3.92 19.74 4.40
C GLU A 70 4.14 21.02 5.21
N ARG A 71 4.14 20.93 6.55
CA ARG A 71 4.29 22.09 7.45
C ARG A 71 5.73 22.35 7.88
N ARG A 72 6.54 21.30 8.02
CA ARG A 72 7.94 21.39 8.45
C ARG A 72 8.76 20.30 7.79
N SER A 73 9.94 20.67 7.31
CA SER A 73 10.93 19.69 6.90
C SER A 73 11.25 18.74 8.06
N LEU A 74 10.96 17.46 7.86
CA LEU A 74 11.16 16.42 8.86
C LEU A 74 12.66 16.20 9.13
N THR A 75 13.51 16.40 8.12
CA THR A 75 14.97 16.38 8.28
C THR A 75 15.47 17.55 9.12
N ALA A 76 15.01 18.77 8.84
CA ALA A 76 15.38 19.95 9.64
C ALA A 76 14.89 19.83 11.10
N TRP A 77 13.72 19.22 11.32
CA TRP A 77 13.21 18.95 12.66
C TRP A 77 14.05 17.92 13.40
N LEU A 78 14.51 16.86 12.73
CA LEU A 78 15.38 15.83 13.30
C LEU A 78 16.78 16.36 13.61
N ASP A 79 17.33 17.22 12.76
CA ASP A 79 18.67 17.81 12.95
C ASP A 79 18.72 18.80 14.10
N ALA A 80 17.58 19.41 14.45
CA ALA A 80 17.44 20.25 15.63
C ALA A 80 17.34 19.45 16.96
N ARG A 81 17.31 18.11 16.91
CA ARG A 81 17.21 17.25 18.11
C ARG A 81 18.59 16.81 18.61
N PRO A 82 18.72 16.56 19.93
CA PRO A 82 19.98 16.07 20.48
C PRO A 82 20.33 14.71 19.86
N LEU A 83 21.63 14.50 19.63
CA LEU A 83 22.18 13.33 18.95
C LEU A 83 21.60 11.98 19.46
N PRO A 84 21.44 11.73 20.78
CA PRO A 84 20.89 10.48 21.28
C PRO A 84 19.44 10.23 20.83
N LEU A 85 18.61 11.29 20.80
CA LEU A 85 17.21 11.17 20.38
C LEU A 85 17.11 10.82 18.89
N ARG A 86 17.97 11.41 18.06
CA ARG A 86 18.01 11.13 16.62
C ARG A 86 18.36 9.66 16.34
N TRP A 87 19.39 9.13 17.02
CA TRP A 87 19.75 7.72 16.90
C TRP A 87 18.68 6.79 17.46
N ALA A 88 18.05 7.13 18.58
CA ALA A 88 16.94 6.35 19.13
C ALA A 88 15.79 6.21 18.12
N LEU A 89 15.44 7.30 17.41
CA LEU A 89 14.43 7.26 16.35
C LEU A 89 14.84 6.36 15.18
N TYR A 90 16.08 6.48 14.67
CA TYR A 90 16.56 5.64 13.58
C TYR A 90 16.60 4.15 13.94
N VAL A 91 17.09 3.83 15.14
CA VAL A 91 17.10 2.45 15.64
C VAL A 91 15.68 1.93 15.83
N SER A 92 14.77 2.75 16.35
CA SER A 92 13.36 2.36 16.52
C SER A 92 12.71 2.02 15.17
N VAL A 93 12.89 2.86 14.14
CA VAL A 93 12.37 2.60 12.79
C VAL A 93 12.98 1.31 12.22
N LEU A 94 14.30 1.12 12.36
CA LEU A 94 14.97 -0.11 11.92
C LEU A 94 14.39 -1.35 12.60
N VAL A 95 14.20 -1.31 13.92
CA VAL A 95 13.63 -2.41 14.69
C VAL A 95 12.19 -2.69 14.26
N ILE A 96 11.36 -1.66 14.04
CA ILE A 96 9.99 -1.81 13.53
C ILE A 96 10.01 -2.53 12.17
N ILE A 97 10.88 -2.12 11.24
CA ILE A 97 11.02 -2.76 9.93
C ILE A 97 11.39 -4.25 10.08
N LEU A 98 12.32 -4.57 10.98
CA LEU A 98 12.75 -5.95 11.22
C LEU A 98 11.64 -6.80 11.88
N LEU A 99 10.88 -6.24 12.81
CA LEU A 99 9.80 -6.96 13.51
C LEU A 99 8.56 -7.16 12.61
N MET A 100 8.28 -6.21 11.72
CA MET A 100 7.12 -6.27 10.80
C MET A 100 7.45 -6.94 9.45
N GLY A 101 8.72 -7.26 9.20
CA GLY A 101 9.15 -7.91 7.97
C GLY A 101 8.59 -9.32 7.81
N ILE A 102 8.07 -9.65 6.62
CA ILE A 102 7.64 -11.01 6.26
C ILE A 102 8.80 -11.72 5.58
N PHE A 103 9.47 -12.63 6.28
CA PHE A 103 10.65 -13.37 5.79
C PHE A 103 10.30 -14.73 5.15
N ASN A 104 9.02 -14.99 4.88
CA ASN A 104 8.53 -16.32 4.50
C ASN A 104 8.65 -16.66 3.01
N GLY A 105 9.55 -15.98 2.27
CA GLY A 105 9.74 -16.22 0.82
C GLY A 105 8.51 -15.90 -0.05
N SER A 106 7.50 -15.21 0.51
CA SER A 106 6.34 -14.75 -0.25
C SER A 106 6.79 -13.77 -1.32
N GLN A 107 6.40 -14.03 -2.57
CA GLN A 107 6.78 -13.19 -3.70
C GLN A 107 6.36 -11.73 -3.46
N PHE A 108 7.33 -10.81 -3.53
CA PHE A 108 7.02 -9.39 -3.58
C PHE A 108 6.20 -9.11 -4.85
N ILE A 109 5.20 -8.24 -4.72
CA ILE A 109 4.29 -7.84 -5.80
C ILE A 109 5.04 -7.36 -7.07
N TYR A 110 6.30 -6.93 -6.93
CA TYR A 110 7.15 -6.42 -8.02
C TYR A 110 8.36 -7.31 -8.36
N ALA A 111 8.64 -8.37 -7.60
CA ALA A 111 9.73 -9.31 -7.87
C ALA A 111 9.15 -10.65 -8.28
N GLN A 112 8.68 -10.73 -9.53
CA GLN A 112 8.26 -11.96 -10.18
C GLN A 112 9.29 -12.34 -11.26
N PHE A 113 10.49 -12.73 -10.83
CA PHE A 113 11.50 -13.34 -11.70
C PHE A 113 11.73 -14.79 -11.27
#